data_AF-W4KHZ5-F1
#
_entry.id   AF-W4KHZ5-F1
#
_cell.length_a   1.000
_cell.length_b   1.000
_cell.length_c   1.000
_cell.angle_alpha   90.00
_cell.angle_beta   90.00
_cell.angle_gamma   90.00
#
_symmetry.space_group_name_H-M   'P 1'
#
loop_
_entity.id
_entity.type
_entity.pdbx_description
1 polymer ?
#
loop_
_entity_poly.entity_id
_entity_poly.type
_entity_poly.pdbx_seq_one_letter_code
_entity_poly.pdbx_strand_id
1 'polypeptide(L)'
;MILPDVDDQGVDTQGSTTKWQTGTWQFISAARLMDPNSTRHELRDELESGLHVLLYTSVRYRASHLPVAQCKLLKKAFIEHFDSRSDTVQGRTSGGHGKYEFFQPIGPSAFSQPGLKIFLNTPLASLIETLRRLFVPLYSLPDMLQLVPTMEQSRDAALEVLKTSDRFIEIIEEHLEMDGWTENDVSDELRGCDQFFTEARGLIFAARRSSLLRANIKRGSGSAGMANATSASLPFMAESNGED
;
A
#
# COMPACT_ATOMS: atom_id res chain seq x y z
N MET A 1 -23.24 -61.45 -24.22
CA MET A 1 -23.76 -60.19 -24.79
C MET A 1 -25.22 -60.12 -24.36
N ILE A 2 -25.66 -59.21 -23.50
CA ILE A 2 -25.45 -57.76 -23.48
C ILE A 2 -25.34 -57.30 -22.00
N LEU A 3 -24.37 -56.42 -21.71
CA LEU A 3 -24.23 -55.67 -20.44
C LEU A 3 -25.32 -54.59 -20.36
N PRO A 4 -25.84 -54.24 -19.18
CA PRO A 4 -26.43 -52.93 -18.97
C PRO A 4 -25.37 -51.92 -18.51
N ASP A 5 -25.45 -50.75 -19.14
CA ASP A 5 -24.65 -49.53 -18.94
C ASP A 5 -24.50 -49.11 -17.48
N VAL A 6 -23.27 -48.80 -17.08
CA VAL A 6 -22.98 -47.93 -15.95
C VAL A 6 -22.30 -46.71 -16.53
N ASP A 7 -23.11 -45.74 -16.91
CA ASP A 7 -22.65 -44.39 -17.21
C ASP A 7 -22.95 -43.47 -16.02
N ASP A 8 -21.85 -42.88 -15.56
CA ASP A 8 -21.69 -41.44 -15.40
C ASP A 8 -21.98 -40.80 -14.02
N GLN A 9 -20.84 -40.37 -13.46
CA GLN A 9 -20.60 -39.23 -12.55
C GLN A 9 -20.82 -39.46 -11.06
N GLY A 10 -19.80 -40.09 -10.47
CA GLY A 10 -19.25 -39.57 -9.22
C GLY A 10 -18.88 -38.10 -9.44
N VAL A 11 -19.79 -37.22 -9.03
CA VAL A 11 -19.47 -35.81 -8.82
C VAL A 11 -18.44 -35.79 -7.70
N ASP A 12 -17.16 -35.75 -8.09
CA ASP A 12 -16.09 -35.32 -7.23
C ASP A 12 -16.54 -33.98 -6.63
N THR A 13 -16.96 -34.04 -5.37
CA THR A 13 -17.08 -32.89 -4.49
C THR A 13 -15.72 -32.19 -4.50
N GLN A 14 -15.55 -31.29 -5.47
CA GLN A 14 -14.53 -30.25 -5.44
C GLN A 14 -14.58 -29.67 -4.04
N GLY A 15 -13.54 -30.01 -3.26
CA GLY A 15 -13.39 -29.58 -1.90
C GLY A 15 -13.71 -28.10 -1.85
N SER A 16 -14.72 -27.75 -1.04
CA SER A 16 -15.14 -26.38 -0.86
C SER A 16 -13.90 -25.54 -0.68
N THR A 17 -13.60 -24.67 -1.64
CA THR A 17 -12.54 -23.67 -1.52
C THR A 17 -12.91 -22.84 -0.31
N THR A 18 -12.30 -23.20 0.81
CA THR A 18 -12.71 -22.67 2.08
C THR A 18 -12.44 -21.15 2.05
N LYS A 19 -13.45 -20.39 2.47
CA LYS A 19 -13.64 -18.92 2.43
C LYS A 19 -12.49 -18.01 2.95
N TRP A 20 -11.30 -18.54 3.25
CA TRP A 20 -10.28 -17.94 4.13
C TRP A 20 -9.34 -16.95 3.46
N GLN A 21 -9.45 -16.71 2.16
CA GLN A 21 -8.57 -15.79 1.43
C GLN A 21 -9.29 -14.50 1.00
N THR A 22 -10.16 -13.96 1.85
CA THR A 22 -10.63 -12.58 1.67
C THR A 22 -9.60 -11.61 2.26
N GLY A 23 -8.54 -11.35 1.50
CA GLY A 23 -7.47 -10.42 1.85
C GLY A 23 -6.31 -10.49 0.86
N THR A 24 -5.73 -9.34 0.52
CA THR A 24 -4.50 -9.31 -0.31
C THR A 24 -3.32 -9.72 0.58
N TRP A 25 -2.66 -10.85 0.26
CA TRP A 25 -1.58 -11.47 1.05
C TRP A 25 -0.60 -10.47 1.68
N GLN A 26 -0.19 -9.48 0.88
CA GLN A 26 0.76 -8.44 1.25
C GLN A 26 0.33 -7.65 2.49
N PHE A 27 -0.98 -7.48 2.75
CA PHE A 27 -1.48 -6.63 3.83
C PHE A 27 -2.09 -7.41 5.01
N ILE A 28 -2.20 -8.74 4.92
CA ILE A 28 -2.68 -9.55 6.05
C ILE A 28 -1.70 -9.42 7.22
N SER A 29 -2.24 -9.31 8.45
CA SER A 29 -1.43 -9.19 9.66
C SER A 29 -0.49 -10.36 9.90
N ALA A 30 0.62 -10.12 10.59
CA ALA A 30 1.63 -11.13 10.89
C ALA A 30 1.03 -12.30 11.67
N ALA A 31 0.24 -12.02 12.72
CA ALA A 31 -0.41 -13.05 13.53
C ALA A 31 -1.29 -13.98 12.70
N ARG A 32 -2.06 -13.44 11.74
CA ARG A 32 -2.94 -14.24 10.88
C ARG A 32 -2.19 -15.06 9.83
N LEU A 33 -1.05 -14.59 9.35
CA LEU A 33 -0.22 -15.34 8.41
C LEU A 33 0.58 -16.46 9.09
N MET A 34 0.94 -16.27 10.36
CA MET A 34 1.69 -17.25 11.15
C MET A 34 0.78 -18.32 11.76
N ASP A 35 -0.47 -17.99 12.11
CA ASP A 35 -1.47 -18.97 12.53
C ASP A 35 -2.60 -19.10 11.48
N PRO A 36 -2.43 -19.98 10.48
CA PRO A 36 -3.44 -20.19 9.44
C PRO A 36 -4.74 -20.83 9.97
N ASN A 37 -4.78 -21.28 11.23
CA ASN A 37 -6.02 -21.74 11.86
C ASN A 37 -6.81 -20.61 12.53
N SER A 38 -6.21 -19.43 12.67
CA SER A 38 -6.87 -18.28 13.29
C SER A 38 -8.00 -17.77 12.39
N THR A 39 -9.22 -17.96 12.87
CA THR A 39 -10.47 -17.57 12.17
C THR A 39 -10.91 -16.15 12.54
N ARG A 40 -10.36 -15.61 13.63
CA ARG A 40 -10.82 -14.39 14.24
C ARG A 40 -10.07 -13.20 13.63
N HIS A 41 -10.81 -12.37 12.94
CA HIS A 41 -10.36 -11.06 12.50
C HIS A 41 -10.72 -10.03 13.57
N GLU A 42 -9.73 -9.28 14.06
CA GLU A 42 -9.91 -8.23 15.06
C GLU A 42 -9.56 -6.86 14.46
N LEU A 43 -10.07 -5.78 15.05
CA LEU A 43 -9.77 -4.41 14.60
C LEU A 43 -8.26 -4.14 14.52
N ARG A 44 -7.47 -4.67 15.46
CA ARG A 44 -6.00 -4.54 15.42
C ARG A 44 -5.39 -5.11 14.14
N ASP A 45 -5.98 -6.15 13.54
CA ASP A 45 -5.50 -6.70 12.28
C ASP A 45 -5.78 -5.74 11.13
N GLU A 46 -6.92 -5.04 11.13
CA GLU A 46 -7.26 -4.00 10.15
C GLU A 46 -6.34 -2.79 10.28
N LEU A 47 -6.03 -2.36 11.51
CA LEU A 47 -5.08 -1.28 11.77
C LEU A 47 -3.66 -1.68 11.31
N GLU A 48 -3.24 -2.92 11.57
CA GLU A 48 -1.97 -3.45 11.10
C GLU A 48 -1.93 -3.49 9.56
N SER A 49 -3.01 -3.92 8.91
CA SER A 49 -3.15 -3.84 7.45
C SER A 49 -3.01 -2.41 6.92
N GLY A 50 -3.60 -1.43 7.61
CA GLY A 50 -3.44 0.00 7.28
C GLY A 50 -1.98 0.46 7.31
N LEU A 51 -1.24 0.08 8.35
CA LEU A 51 0.21 0.34 8.44
C LEU A 51 0.99 -0.35 7.31
N HIS A 52 0.68 -1.60 6.99
CA HIS A 52 1.33 -2.33 5.89
C HIS A 52 1.06 -1.66 4.54
N VAL A 53 -0.15 -1.14 4.30
CA VAL A 53 -0.46 -0.37 3.09
C VAL A 53 0.34 0.93 3.03
N LEU A 54 0.43 1.68 4.14
CA LEU A 54 1.23 2.90 4.22
C LEU A 54 2.70 2.62 3.93
N LEU A 55 3.29 1.59 4.57
CA LEU A 55 4.68 1.19 4.35
C LEU A 55 4.91 0.75 2.89
N TYR A 56 4.05 -0.13 2.37
CA TYR A 56 4.15 -0.64 1.01
C TYR A 56 4.16 0.48 -0.02
N THR A 57 3.18 1.39 0.07
CA THR A 57 3.03 2.50 -0.88
C THR A 57 4.17 3.49 -0.77
N SER A 58 4.59 3.84 0.45
CA SER A 58 5.71 4.75 0.70
C SER A 58 7.01 4.22 0.09
N VAL A 59 7.33 2.95 0.32
CA VAL A 59 8.56 2.33 -0.20
C VAL A 59 8.50 2.15 -1.71
N ARG A 60 7.42 1.57 -2.22
CA ARG A 60 7.27 1.24 -3.65
C ARG A 60 7.37 2.48 -4.55
N TYR A 61 6.86 3.62 -4.09
CA TYR A 61 6.70 4.81 -4.93
C TYR A 61 7.73 5.91 -4.69
N ARG A 62 8.67 5.74 -3.75
CA ARG A 62 9.68 6.76 -3.42
C ARG A 62 11.13 6.26 -3.44
N ALA A 63 11.36 4.96 -3.50
CA ALA A 63 12.70 4.38 -3.38
C ALA A 63 13.52 4.38 -4.69
N SER A 64 12.99 4.87 -5.82
CA SER A 64 13.69 4.80 -7.10
C SER A 64 15.01 5.57 -7.15
N HIS A 65 15.14 6.59 -6.31
CA HIS A 65 16.32 7.45 -6.21
C HIS A 65 17.47 6.84 -5.40
N LEU A 66 17.26 5.68 -4.78
CA LEU A 66 18.29 5.06 -3.96
C LEU A 66 19.49 4.58 -4.81
N PRO A 67 20.72 4.71 -4.27
CA PRO A 67 21.88 4.03 -4.83
C PRO A 67 21.65 2.51 -4.94
N VAL A 68 22.21 1.90 -5.98
CA VAL A 68 21.99 0.47 -6.33
C VAL A 68 22.19 -0.47 -5.15
N ALA A 69 23.21 -0.27 -4.32
CA ALA A 69 23.48 -1.13 -3.17
C ALA A 69 22.38 -1.05 -2.09
N GLN A 70 21.90 0.16 -1.80
CA GLN A 70 20.82 0.39 -0.83
C GLN A 70 19.47 -0.12 -1.38
N CYS A 71 19.22 0.10 -2.67
CA CYS A 71 18.06 -0.45 -3.38
C CYS A 71 18.01 -1.99 -3.27
N LYS A 72 19.13 -2.70 -3.46
CA LYS A 72 19.17 -4.17 -3.33
C LYS A 72 18.79 -4.65 -1.93
N LEU A 73 19.31 -4.00 -0.88
CA LEU A 73 18.99 -4.34 0.51
C LEU A 73 17.51 -4.09 0.81
N LEU A 74 17.00 -2.93 0.41
CA LEU A 74 15.59 -2.57 0.58
C LEU A 74 14.67 -3.52 -0.17
N LYS A 75 15.01 -3.88 -1.42
CA LYS A 75 14.24 -4.84 -2.22
C LYS A 75 14.19 -6.23 -1.60
N LYS A 76 15.30 -6.70 -1.03
CA LYS A 76 15.32 -7.96 -0.27
C LYS A 76 14.37 -7.90 0.93
N ALA A 77 14.48 -6.86 1.75
CA ALA A 77 13.60 -6.67 2.91
C ALA A 77 12.12 -6.53 2.50
N PHE A 78 11.85 -5.85 1.39
CA PHE A 78 10.50 -5.68 0.86
C PHE A 78 9.86 -6.99 0.41
N ILE A 79 10.59 -7.82 -0.32
CA ILE A 79 10.11 -9.13 -0.75
C ILE A 79 9.88 -10.02 0.48
N GLU A 80 10.81 -10.03 1.43
CA GLU A 80 10.67 -10.82 2.66
C GLU A 80 9.43 -10.41 3.47
N HIS A 81 9.15 -9.11 3.55
CA HIS A 81 8.03 -8.57 4.31
C HIS A 81 6.68 -8.79 3.64
N PHE A 82 6.58 -8.55 2.32
CA PHE A 82 5.29 -8.51 1.63
C PHE A 82 4.97 -9.79 0.86
N ASP A 83 5.96 -10.48 0.30
CA ASP A 83 5.73 -11.58 -0.66
C ASP A 83 6.19 -12.95 -0.15
N SER A 84 6.96 -13.02 0.95
CA SER A 84 7.43 -14.28 1.54
C SER A 84 6.27 -15.20 1.93
N ARG A 85 6.32 -16.45 1.48
CA ARG A 85 5.37 -17.53 1.76
C ARG A 85 6.11 -18.84 1.98
N SER A 86 5.57 -19.68 2.85
CA SER A 86 6.04 -21.04 3.09
C SER A 86 4.89 -22.03 2.99
N ASP A 87 5.07 -23.08 2.19
CA ASP A 87 4.16 -24.21 2.16
C ASP A 87 4.28 -24.99 3.46
N THR A 88 3.17 -25.18 4.16
CA THR A 88 3.12 -26.04 5.34
C THR A 88 2.84 -27.49 4.93
N VAL A 89 3.25 -28.42 5.80
CA VAL A 89 3.09 -29.88 5.64
C VAL A 89 1.64 -30.32 5.40
N GLN A 90 0.65 -29.46 5.69
CA GLN A 90 -0.78 -29.74 5.51
C GLN A 90 -1.38 -29.07 4.26
N GLY A 91 -0.55 -28.67 3.30
CA GLY A 91 -1.01 -28.02 2.05
C GLY A 91 -1.58 -26.61 2.27
N ARG A 92 -1.31 -26.00 3.43
CA ARG A 92 -1.71 -24.62 3.73
C ARG A 92 -0.52 -23.69 3.57
N THR A 93 -0.72 -22.56 2.94
CA THR A 93 0.32 -21.54 2.84
C THR A 93 0.37 -20.73 4.14
N SER A 94 1.54 -20.61 4.73
CA SER A 94 1.86 -19.79 5.90
C SER A 94 2.86 -18.71 5.52
N GLY A 95 3.05 -17.71 6.38
CA GLY A 95 4.05 -16.67 6.14
C GLY A 95 4.08 -15.65 7.26
N GLY A 96 4.38 -14.40 6.92
CA GLY A 96 4.36 -13.30 7.88
C GLY A 96 5.63 -13.17 8.73
N HIS A 97 6.67 -13.97 8.48
CA HIS A 97 7.94 -13.86 9.20
C HIS A 97 8.56 -12.47 9.07
N GLY A 98 8.67 -11.91 7.85
CA GLY A 98 9.18 -10.55 7.67
C GLY A 98 8.32 -9.47 8.38
N LYS A 99 7.00 -9.67 8.45
CA LYS A 99 6.10 -8.77 9.20
C LYS A 99 6.29 -8.90 10.72
N TYR A 100 6.48 -10.11 11.20
CA TYR A 100 6.84 -10.38 12.59
C TYR A 100 8.18 -9.72 12.96
N GLU A 101 9.19 -9.85 12.09
CA GLU A 101 10.50 -9.20 12.26
C GLU A 101 10.36 -7.67 12.30
N PHE A 102 9.52 -7.08 11.44
CA PHE A 102 9.23 -5.65 11.44
C PHE A 102 8.68 -5.14 12.78
N PHE A 103 7.91 -5.96 13.49
CA PHE A 103 7.40 -5.63 14.82
C PHE A 103 8.32 -6.05 15.98
N GLN A 104 9.55 -6.47 15.73
CA GLN A 104 10.54 -6.60 16.81
C GLN A 104 11.02 -5.22 17.28
N PRO A 105 11.53 -5.10 18.53
CA PRO A 105 12.00 -3.80 19.04
C PRO A 105 13.12 -3.22 18.18
N ILE A 106 14.01 -4.10 17.70
CA ILE A 106 15.04 -3.82 16.70
C ILE A 106 14.62 -4.52 15.41
N GLY A 107 13.73 -3.88 14.65
CA GLY A 107 13.27 -4.39 13.36
C GLY A 107 14.34 -4.31 12.25
N PRO A 108 14.00 -4.72 11.01
CA PRO A 108 14.90 -4.65 9.87
C PRO A 108 15.40 -3.23 9.63
N SER A 109 16.72 -3.04 9.49
CA SER A 109 17.33 -1.72 9.32
C SER A 109 16.76 -0.95 8.12
N ALA A 110 16.38 -1.65 7.05
CA ALA A 110 15.76 -1.07 5.85
C ALA A 110 14.40 -0.40 6.11
N PHE A 111 13.67 -0.82 7.16
CA PHE A 111 12.38 -0.25 7.57
C PHE A 111 12.43 0.49 8.90
N SER A 112 13.61 0.61 9.50
CA SER A 112 13.82 1.51 10.64
C SER A 112 13.62 2.97 10.21
N GLN A 113 13.25 3.85 11.15
CA GLN A 113 13.11 5.28 10.85
C GLN A 113 14.37 5.88 10.17
N PRO A 114 15.62 5.60 10.62
CA PRO A 114 16.81 6.04 9.91
C PRO A 114 16.93 5.48 8.49
N GLY A 115 16.56 4.21 8.28
CA GLY A 115 16.60 3.58 6.96
C GLY A 115 15.57 4.18 5.98
N LEU A 116 14.37 4.46 6.47
CA LEU A 116 13.30 5.10 5.69
C LEU A 116 13.65 6.57 5.36
N LYS A 117 14.27 7.30 6.29
CA LYS A 117 14.73 8.69 6.08
C LYS A 117 15.76 8.87 4.97
N ILE A 118 16.35 7.78 4.45
CA ILE A 118 17.25 7.84 3.30
C ILE A 118 16.51 8.32 2.04
N PHE A 119 15.21 8.02 1.91
CA PHE A 119 14.43 8.34 0.71
C PHE A 119 13.02 8.90 0.99
N LEU A 120 12.53 8.80 2.23
CA LEU A 120 11.30 9.44 2.69
C LEU A 120 11.62 10.72 3.45
N ASN A 121 10.68 11.67 3.41
CA ASN A 121 10.77 12.84 4.27
C ASN A 121 10.59 12.46 5.76
N THR A 122 11.00 13.37 6.65
CA THR A 122 10.96 13.14 8.09
C THR A 122 9.55 12.85 8.63
N PRO A 123 8.50 13.61 8.27
CA PRO A 123 7.14 13.34 8.72
C PRO A 123 6.68 11.91 8.41
N LEU A 124 6.84 11.46 7.15
CA LEU A 124 6.38 10.14 6.74
C LEU A 124 7.17 9.00 7.38
N ALA A 125 8.50 9.11 7.47
CA ALA A 125 9.33 8.11 8.14
C ALA A 125 9.01 8.03 9.65
N SER A 126 8.74 9.17 10.29
CA SER A 126 8.35 9.24 11.70
C SER A 126 6.95 8.66 11.93
N LEU A 127 6.01 8.93 11.02
CA LEU A 127 4.64 8.41 11.09
C LEU A 127 4.65 6.87 11.07
N ILE A 128 5.38 6.27 10.13
CA ILE A 128 5.49 4.81 10.02
C ILE A 128 6.09 4.20 11.29
N GLU A 129 7.16 4.78 11.84
CA GLU A 129 7.77 4.28 13.08
C GLU A 129 6.84 4.45 14.30
N THR A 130 6.13 5.58 14.41
CA THR A 130 5.23 5.85 15.53
C THR A 130 4.04 4.90 15.52
N LEU A 131 3.45 4.67 14.35
CA LEU A 131 2.40 3.65 14.17
C LEU A 131 2.93 2.24 14.45
N ARG A 132 4.13 1.89 13.95
CA ARG A 132 4.77 0.59 14.20
C ARG A 132 4.89 0.29 15.69
N ARG A 133 5.29 1.29 16.49
CA ARG A 133 5.47 1.15 17.94
C ARG A 133 4.21 0.73 18.70
N LEU A 134 3.01 1.00 18.18
CA LEU A 134 1.77 0.52 18.78
C LEU A 134 1.68 -1.02 18.78
N PHE A 135 2.29 -1.68 17.80
CA PHE A 135 2.19 -3.13 17.61
C PHE A 135 3.36 -3.91 18.19
N VAL A 136 4.53 -3.28 18.38
CA VAL A 136 5.74 -3.98 18.84
C VAL A 136 5.53 -4.82 20.12
N PRO A 137 4.82 -4.34 21.16
CA PRO A 137 4.60 -5.14 22.37
C PRO A 137 3.73 -6.39 22.13
N LEU A 138 2.95 -6.45 21.05
CA LEU A 138 2.15 -7.62 20.71
C LEU A 138 2.98 -8.78 20.14
N TYR A 139 4.15 -8.46 19.59
CA TYR A 139 5.02 -9.39 18.85
C TYR A 139 6.39 -9.60 19.52
N SER A 140 6.64 -8.98 20.67
CA SER A 140 7.93 -9.01 21.34
C SER A 140 7.87 -9.76 22.66
N LEU A 141 8.98 -10.42 23.01
CA LEU A 141 9.18 -10.95 24.36
C LEU A 141 9.54 -9.81 25.33
N PRO A 142 9.16 -9.89 26.62
CA PRO A 142 9.44 -8.85 27.61
C PRO A 142 10.92 -8.44 27.68
N ASP A 143 11.83 -9.41 27.66
CA ASP A 143 13.28 -9.13 27.74
C ASP A 143 13.80 -8.32 26.55
N MET A 144 13.17 -8.48 25.37
CA MET A 144 13.52 -7.72 24.18
C MET A 144 12.99 -6.27 24.25
N LEU A 145 11.83 -6.05 24.87
CA LEU A 145 11.26 -4.70 25.05
C LEU A 145 12.10 -3.84 26.00
N GLN A 146 12.75 -4.46 26.98
CA GLN A 146 13.65 -3.78 27.92
C GLN A 146 14.87 -3.15 27.24
N LEU A 147 15.26 -3.63 26.05
CA LEU A 147 16.33 -3.03 25.26
C LEU A 147 15.96 -1.64 24.72
N VAL A 148 14.67 -1.31 24.69
CA VAL A 148 14.16 -0.02 24.20
C VAL A 148 13.21 0.58 25.25
N PRO A 149 13.72 1.17 26.34
CA PRO A 149 12.89 1.61 27.48
C PRO A 149 11.81 2.65 27.12
N THR A 150 11.97 3.37 26.02
CA THR A 150 10.99 4.36 25.51
C THR A 150 9.72 3.72 24.92
N MET A 151 9.69 2.39 24.79
CA MET A 151 8.58 1.65 24.20
C MET A 151 7.62 1.17 25.28
N GLU A 152 6.34 0.99 24.92
CA GLU A 152 5.38 0.33 25.81
C GLU A 152 5.88 -1.07 26.17
N GLN A 153 5.90 -1.39 27.45
CA GLN A 153 6.45 -2.64 27.98
C GLN A 153 5.35 -3.68 28.21
N SER A 154 4.10 -3.26 28.30
CA SER A 154 2.94 -4.09 28.54
C SER A 154 2.20 -4.44 27.26
N ARG A 155 2.14 -5.74 26.96
CA ARG A 155 1.30 -6.27 25.89
C ARG A 155 -0.18 -5.94 26.11
N ASP A 156 -0.66 -6.00 27.35
CA ASP A 156 -2.07 -5.73 27.65
C ASP A 156 -2.40 -4.25 27.46
N ALA A 157 -1.49 -3.34 27.85
CA ALA A 157 -1.67 -1.90 27.58
C ALA A 157 -1.73 -1.62 26.07
N ALA A 158 -0.85 -2.24 25.27
CA ALA A 158 -0.88 -2.12 23.82
C ALA A 158 -2.18 -2.68 23.21
N LEU A 159 -2.70 -3.78 23.74
CA LEU A 159 -4.00 -4.33 23.32
C LEU A 159 -5.15 -3.37 23.65
N GLU A 160 -5.16 -2.75 24.84
CA GLU A 160 -6.18 -1.77 25.21
C GLU A 160 -6.18 -0.58 24.25
N VAL A 161 -5.02 -0.04 23.90
CA VAL A 161 -4.88 1.05 22.92
C VAL A 161 -5.44 0.67 21.54
N LEU A 162 -5.21 -0.58 21.11
CA LEU A 162 -5.63 -1.09 19.80
C LEU A 162 -7.07 -1.64 19.76
N LYS A 163 -7.86 -1.44 20.83
CA LYS A 163 -9.31 -1.75 20.83
C LYS A 163 -10.13 -0.78 20.00
N THR A 164 -9.64 0.43 19.79
CA THR A 164 -10.24 1.45 18.92
C THR A 164 -9.21 1.96 17.92
N SER A 165 -9.65 2.75 16.94
CA SER A 165 -8.77 3.42 15.98
C SER A 165 -8.25 4.78 16.49
N ASP A 166 -8.67 5.24 17.67
CA ASP A 166 -8.51 6.64 18.08
C ASP A 166 -7.03 7.05 18.13
N ARG A 167 -6.19 6.29 18.82
CA ARG A 167 -4.75 6.62 18.89
C ARG A 167 -4.05 6.47 17.54
N PHE A 168 -4.51 5.56 16.69
CA PHE A 168 -3.95 5.38 15.34
C PHE A 168 -4.25 6.60 14.46
N ILE A 169 -5.49 7.12 14.53
CA ILE A 169 -5.93 8.33 13.81
C ILE A 169 -5.22 9.56 14.36
N GLU A 170 -5.16 9.70 15.68
CA GLU A 170 -4.47 10.82 16.35
C GLU A 170 -3.00 10.92 15.91
N ILE A 171 -2.28 9.78 15.85
CA ILE A 171 -0.90 9.77 15.33
C ILE A 171 -0.83 10.25 13.88
N ILE A 172 -1.78 9.87 13.03
CA ILE A 172 -1.81 10.35 11.63
C ILE A 172 -2.01 11.86 11.61
N GLU A 173 -2.99 12.38 12.34
CA GLU A 173 -3.30 13.80 12.42
C GLU A 173 -2.12 14.62 12.94
N GLU A 174 -1.49 14.19 14.04
CA GLU A 174 -0.28 14.79 14.61
C GLU A 174 0.85 14.91 13.56
N HIS A 175 1.05 13.87 12.73
CA HIS A 175 2.12 13.86 11.73
C HIS A 175 1.77 14.64 10.46
N LEU A 176 0.50 14.78 10.11
CA LEU A 176 0.07 15.60 8.99
C LEU A 176 0.35 17.09 9.24
N GLU A 177 0.30 17.54 10.49
CA GLU A 177 0.63 18.92 10.90
C GLU A 177 2.14 19.20 10.99
N MET A 178 3.00 18.18 10.79
CA MET A 178 4.45 18.38 10.85
C MET A 178 5.01 19.10 9.61
N ASP A 179 5.99 19.99 9.83
CA ASP A 179 6.78 20.56 8.75
C ASP A 179 7.65 19.52 8.02
N GLY A 180 7.94 19.78 6.75
CA GLY A 180 8.88 18.98 5.94
C GLY A 180 8.24 17.96 5.02
N TRP A 181 6.92 18.01 4.83
CA TRP A 181 6.26 17.32 3.73
C TRP A 181 6.77 17.83 2.39
N THR A 182 6.93 16.92 1.44
CA THR A 182 7.41 17.25 0.10
C THR A 182 6.24 17.68 -0.77
N GLU A 183 6.33 18.86 -1.38
CA GLU A 183 5.36 19.28 -2.39
C GLU A 183 5.63 18.61 -3.73
N ASN A 184 4.57 18.27 -4.47
CA ASN A 184 4.65 17.73 -5.84
C ASN A 184 5.52 16.47 -5.97
N ASP A 185 5.46 15.60 -4.98
CA ASP A 185 6.30 14.42 -4.85
C ASP A 185 5.80 13.26 -5.75
N VAL A 186 5.92 13.46 -7.07
CA VAL A 186 5.46 12.50 -8.08
C VAL A 186 6.01 11.08 -7.81
N SER A 187 5.09 10.11 -7.75
CA SER A 187 5.38 8.68 -7.59
C SER A 187 6.33 8.14 -8.66
N ASP A 188 7.24 7.27 -8.23
CA ASP A 188 8.18 6.55 -9.10
C ASP A 188 7.50 5.73 -10.21
N GLU A 189 6.28 5.23 -9.98
CA GLU A 189 5.53 4.52 -11.01
C GLU A 189 5.16 5.45 -12.17
N LEU A 190 4.79 6.70 -11.88
CA LEU A 190 4.52 7.71 -12.90
C LEU A 190 5.79 8.11 -13.65
N ARG A 191 6.96 7.82 -13.09
CA ARG A 191 8.28 8.01 -13.73
C ARG A 191 8.75 6.78 -14.51
N GLY A 192 7.98 5.68 -14.49
CA GLY A 192 8.36 4.41 -15.12
C GLY A 192 9.46 3.65 -14.37
N CYS A 193 9.74 4.01 -13.12
CA CYS A 193 10.82 3.45 -12.31
C CYS A 193 10.31 2.47 -11.25
N ASP A 194 9.48 1.50 -11.65
CA ASP A 194 9.03 0.45 -10.73
C ASP A 194 10.17 -0.55 -10.46
N GLN A 195 10.86 -0.37 -9.34
CA GLN A 195 11.97 -1.24 -8.94
C GLN A 195 11.49 -2.52 -8.22
N PHE A 196 10.22 -2.59 -7.82
CA PHE A 196 9.66 -3.67 -7.00
C PHE A 196 8.64 -4.47 -7.81
N PHE A 197 9.04 -5.65 -8.29
CA PHE A 197 8.09 -6.62 -8.83
C PHE A 197 7.45 -7.34 -7.65
N THR A 198 6.20 -7.02 -7.34
CA THR A 198 5.44 -7.64 -6.24
C THR A 198 4.22 -8.35 -6.82
N GLU A 199 3.70 -9.34 -6.12
CA GLU A 199 2.48 -10.04 -6.56
C GLU A 199 1.18 -9.27 -6.30
N ALA A 200 1.23 -8.10 -5.63
CA ALA A 200 0.06 -7.26 -5.35
C ALA A 200 -0.48 -6.53 -6.61
N ARG A 201 -0.86 -7.30 -7.64
CA ARG A 201 -1.32 -6.79 -8.94
C ARG A 201 -2.57 -5.91 -8.84
N GLY A 202 -3.42 -6.11 -7.82
CA GLY A 202 -4.68 -5.38 -7.64
C GLY A 202 -4.52 -3.86 -7.45
N LEU A 203 -3.53 -3.41 -6.68
CA LEU A 203 -3.25 -1.99 -6.48
C LEU A 203 -2.70 -1.32 -7.75
N ILE A 204 -1.91 -2.06 -8.53
CA ILE A 204 -1.30 -1.58 -9.78
C ILE A 204 -2.38 -1.17 -10.79
N PHE A 205 -3.45 -1.96 -10.93
CA PHE A 205 -4.54 -1.63 -11.84
C PHE A 205 -5.33 -0.39 -11.40
N ALA A 206 -5.57 -0.22 -10.09
CA ALA A 206 -6.31 0.94 -9.57
C ALA A 206 -5.52 2.25 -9.70
N ALA A 207 -4.22 2.22 -9.40
CA ALA A 207 -3.32 3.38 -9.53
C ALA A 207 -3.18 3.83 -11.00
N ARG A 208 -2.96 2.88 -11.93
CA ARG A 208 -2.87 3.17 -13.37
C ARG A 208 -4.18 3.68 -13.96
N ARG A 209 -5.33 3.15 -13.53
CA ARG A 209 -6.63 3.64 -13.98
C ARG A 209 -6.89 5.07 -13.52
N SER A 210 -6.50 5.39 -12.28
CA SER A 210 -6.65 6.73 -11.70
C SER A 210 -5.73 7.77 -12.37
N SER A 211 -4.49 7.39 -12.71
CA SER A 211 -3.56 8.27 -13.43
C SER A 211 -4.00 8.55 -14.87
N LEU A 212 -4.51 7.55 -15.59
CA LEU A 212 -5.09 7.71 -16.91
C LEU A 212 -6.34 8.61 -16.89
N LEU A 213 -7.21 8.46 -15.88
CA LEU A 213 -8.37 9.33 -15.68
C LEU A 213 -7.94 10.78 -15.44
N ARG A 214 -6.94 11.04 -14.57
CA ARG A 214 -6.42 12.40 -14.36
C ARG A 214 -5.74 12.98 -15.60
N ALA A 215 -4.99 12.18 -16.36
CA ALA A 215 -4.35 12.63 -17.60
C ALA A 215 -5.36 12.96 -18.72
N ASN A 216 -6.52 12.28 -18.73
CA ASN A 216 -7.61 12.57 -19.65
C ASN A 216 -8.41 13.82 -19.22
N ILE A 217 -8.64 14.02 -17.93
CA ILE A 217 -9.26 15.25 -17.41
C ILE A 217 -8.40 16.48 -17.73
N LYS A 218 -7.07 16.38 -17.55
CA LYS A 218 -6.13 17.47 -17.86
C LYS A 218 -6.01 17.77 -19.36
N ARG A 219 -6.31 16.80 -20.24
CA ARG A 219 -6.43 17.01 -21.69
C ARG A 219 -7.80 17.51 -22.13
N GLY A 220 -8.87 17.17 -21.41
CA GLY A 220 -10.23 17.63 -21.67
C GLY A 220 -10.50 19.08 -21.24
N SER A 221 -9.74 19.61 -20.27
CA SER A 221 -9.88 21.00 -19.79
C SER A 221 -9.15 22.05 -20.65
N GLY A 222 -8.47 21.63 -21.73
CA GLY A 222 -7.73 22.53 -22.63
C GLY A 222 -8.41 22.82 -23.97
N SER A 223 -9.62 22.30 -24.21
CA SER A 223 -10.30 22.42 -25.51
C SER A 223 -11.78 22.72 -25.35
N ALA A 224 -12.11 23.86 -24.75
CA ALA A 224 -13.44 24.46 -24.85
C ALA A 224 -13.29 25.98 -24.89
N GLY A 225 -13.04 26.52 -26.08
CA GLY A 225 -12.95 27.97 -26.24
C GLY A 225 -12.46 28.44 -27.59
N MET A 226 -13.01 27.93 -28.70
CA MET A 226 -13.15 28.71 -29.93
C MET A 226 -14.07 27.98 -30.91
N ALA A 227 -15.33 28.39 -30.97
CA ALA A 227 -16.13 28.26 -32.18
C ALA A 227 -17.27 29.29 -32.21
N ASN A 228 -17.27 30.05 -33.30
CA ASN A 228 -18.38 30.68 -34.01
C ASN A 228 -18.90 32.05 -33.58
N ALA A 229 -18.62 33.03 -34.45
CA ALA A 229 -19.63 33.96 -34.97
C ALA A 229 -19.37 34.24 -36.47
N THR A 230 -20.08 33.46 -37.28
CA THR A 230 -20.87 33.82 -38.47
C THR A 230 -20.44 34.93 -39.43
N SER A 231 -20.34 34.52 -40.70
CA SER A 231 -20.37 35.31 -41.93
C SER A 231 -21.68 36.08 -42.10
N ALA A 232 -21.61 37.38 -42.41
CA ALA A 232 -22.69 38.15 -43.03
C ALA A 232 -22.14 39.34 -43.83
N SER A 233 -22.22 39.19 -45.16
CA SER A 233 -22.60 40.18 -46.18
C SER A 233 -22.11 41.63 -46.07
N LEU A 234 -21.23 42.01 -47.00
CA LEU A 234 -20.96 43.38 -47.45
C LEU A 234 -22.16 43.97 -48.23
N PRO A 235 -22.49 45.25 -48.05
CA PRO A 235 -23.12 46.05 -49.10
C PRO A 235 -22.12 46.97 -49.79
N PHE A 236 -22.23 46.94 -51.11
CA PHE A 236 -21.65 47.82 -52.10
C PHE A 236 -22.56 49.06 -52.28
N MET A 237 -21.99 50.27 -52.24
CA MET A 237 -22.30 51.47 -53.05
C MET A 237 -22.02 52.78 -52.26
N ALA A 238 -21.13 53.62 -52.79
CA ALA A 238 -21.47 54.85 -53.52
C ALA A 238 -20.31 55.87 -53.49
N GLU A 239 -19.91 56.28 -54.68
CA GLU A 239 -19.03 57.42 -54.96
C GLU A 239 -19.64 58.73 -54.46
N SER A 240 -18.78 59.68 -54.11
CA SER A 240 -19.09 61.11 -54.06
C SER A 240 -17.81 61.89 -54.36
N ASN A 241 -17.70 62.35 -55.61
CA ASN A 241 -16.80 63.42 -56.03
C ASN A 241 -17.20 64.74 -55.34
N GLY A 242 -16.23 65.62 -55.10
CA GLY A 242 -16.48 67.01 -54.71
C GLY A 242 -15.19 67.74 -54.33
N GLU A 243 -14.68 68.51 -55.28
CA GLU A 243 -13.54 69.42 -55.22
C GLU A 243 -13.68 70.51 -54.14
N ASP A 244 -12.57 70.83 -53.45
CA ASP A 244 -11.86 72.12 -53.53
C ASP A 244 -10.44 71.98 -52.92
#